data_AF-A0A849ZCE5-F1
#
_entry.id   AF-A0A849ZCE5-F1
#
_cell.length_a   1.000
_cell.length_b   1.000
_cell.length_c   1.000
_cell.angle_alpha   90.00
_cell.angle_beta   90.00
_cell.angle_gamma   90.00
#
_symmetry.space_group_name_H-M   'P 1'
#
loop_
_entity.id
_entity.type
_entity.pdbx_description
1 polymer ?
#
loop_
_entity_poly.entity_id
_entity_poly.type
_entity_poly.pdbx_seq_one_letter_code
_entity_poly.pdbx_strand_id
1 'polypeptide(L)'
;MATTFASALAWAKSELGGSKIDPSDEAAAAAEMQRGLELIKAQNAAITAAAEKAIEADRSAADQRKQAIFDALYFVAAADGSVTPQERAKLSIGLRGMLGEGYDEDTVEDGLEMARVLLQQEGKGAAKTIAGVITDEGERHSLLLMASAVAWLGGGVGTKEGLALQGLAAAFDIPIKMLHELMATAARAAKA
;
A
#
# COMPACT_ATOMS: atom_id res chain seq x y z
N MET A 1 -12.88 -16.60 -38.32
CA MET A 1 -11.68 -17.24 -38.89
C MET A 1 -11.23 -18.32 -37.93
N ALA A 2 -11.44 -19.59 -38.27
CA ALA A 2 -11.12 -20.72 -37.40
C ALA A 2 -9.63 -21.06 -37.54
N THR A 3 -8.83 -20.77 -36.52
CA THR A 3 -7.49 -21.34 -36.38
C THR A 3 -7.63 -22.83 -36.18
N THR A 4 -7.36 -23.61 -37.22
CA THR A 4 -7.45 -25.06 -37.17
C THR A 4 -6.32 -25.61 -36.29
N PHE A 5 -6.56 -26.77 -35.68
CA PHE A 5 -5.57 -27.52 -34.89
C PHE A 5 -4.24 -27.71 -35.64
N ALA A 6 -4.30 -27.83 -36.98
CA ALA A 6 -3.15 -27.91 -37.86
C ALA A 6 -2.25 -26.65 -37.81
N SER A 7 -2.84 -25.46 -37.72
CA SER A 7 -2.11 -24.20 -37.64
C SER A 7 -1.39 -24.03 -36.31
N ALA A 8 -2.03 -24.47 -35.21
CA ALA A 8 -1.42 -24.46 -33.87
C ALA A 8 -0.24 -25.44 -33.78
N LEU A 9 -0.36 -26.62 -34.39
CA LEU A 9 0.71 -27.63 -34.47
C LEU A 9 1.90 -27.16 -35.33
N ALA A 10 1.63 -26.47 -36.43
CA ALA A 10 2.69 -25.93 -37.30
C ALA A 10 3.48 -24.81 -36.60
N TRP A 11 2.78 -23.92 -35.87
CA TRP A 11 3.42 -22.88 -35.07
C TRP A 11 4.26 -23.47 -33.93
N ALA A 12 3.73 -24.45 -33.18
CA ALA A 12 4.45 -25.11 -32.09
C ALA A 12 5.73 -25.83 -32.57
N LYS A 13 5.69 -26.46 -33.75
CA LYS A 13 6.89 -27.08 -34.37
C LYS A 13 7.97 -26.07 -34.76
N SER A 14 7.57 -24.86 -35.17
CA SER A 14 8.47 -23.77 -35.56
C SER A 14 9.17 -23.14 -34.36
N GLU A 15 8.44 -22.87 -33.28
CA GLU A 15 8.96 -22.17 -32.10
C GLU A 15 9.80 -23.08 -31.17
N LEU A 16 9.49 -24.38 -31.13
CA LEU A 16 10.15 -25.33 -30.21
C LEU A 16 11.34 -26.06 -30.84
N GLY A 17 11.80 -25.68 -32.03
CA GLY A 17 13.02 -26.24 -32.65
C GLY A 17 12.90 -27.71 -33.04
N GLY A 18 11.72 -28.18 -33.44
CA GLY A 18 11.46 -29.58 -33.74
C GLY A 18 12.26 -30.10 -34.94
N SER A 19 13.33 -30.85 -34.66
CA SER A 19 13.97 -31.78 -35.60
C SER A 19 12.91 -32.68 -36.25
N LYS A 20 13.13 -33.08 -37.52
CA LYS A 20 12.28 -34.03 -38.25
C LYS A 20 12.34 -35.42 -37.58
N ILE A 21 11.52 -35.63 -36.55
CA ILE A 21 11.33 -36.95 -35.94
C ILE A 21 10.32 -37.72 -36.80
N ASP A 22 10.71 -38.91 -37.22
CA ASP A 22 9.85 -39.86 -37.92
C ASP A 22 8.75 -40.34 -36.95
N PRO A 23 7.45 -40.13 -37.24
CA PRO A 23 6.36 -40.51 -36.35
C PRO A 23 6.18 -42.02 -36.17
N SER A 24 6.95 -42.86 -36.88
CA SER A 24 7.00 -44.31 -36.67
C SER A 24 7.98 -44.76 -35.57
N ASP A 25 8.80 -43.85 -35.03
CA ASP A 25 9.67 -44.09 -33.88
C ASP A 25 8.98 -43.64 -32.59
N GLU A 26 8.16 -44.55 -32.03
CA GLU A 26 7.40 -44.33 -30.79
C GLU A 26 8.28 -43.89 -29.61
N ALA A 27 9.54 -44.34 -29.55
CA ALA A 27 10.46 -44.00 -28.48
C ALA A 27 10.95 -42.54 -28.60
N ALA A 28 11.24 -42.08 -29.82
CA ALA A 28 11.62 -40.70 -30.08
C ALA A 28 10.45 -39.72 -29.85
N ALA A 29 9.23 -40.09 -30.27
CA ALA A 29 8.02 -39.31 -30.02
C ALA A 29 7.68 -39.23 -28.52
N ALA A 30 7.81 -40.34 -27.77
CA ALA A 30 7.57 -40.36 -26.33
C ALA A 30 8.59 -39.51 -25.56
N ALA A 31 9.87 -39.56 -25.94
CA ALA A 31 10.92 -38.75 -25.30
C ALA A 31 10.73 -37.25 -25.55
N GLU A 32 10.28 -36.85 -26.74
CA GLU A 32 9.99 -35.45 -27.07
C GLU A 32 8.73 -34.95 -26.33
N MET A 33 7.69 -35.78 -26.25
CA MET A 33 6.49 -35.47 -25.46
C MET A 33 6.83 -35.34 -23.97
N GLN A 34 7.67 -36.21 -23.43
CA GLN A 34 8.12 -36.15 -22.05
C GLN A 34 8.97 -34.90 -21.78
N ARG A 35 9.86 -34.51 -22.71
CA ARG A 35 10.58 -33.23 -22.63
C ARG A 35 9.64 -32.02 -22.66
N GLY A 36 8.64 -32.05 -23.54
CA GLY A 36 7.60 -31.00 -23.60
C GLY A 36 6.80 -30.91 -22.29
N LEU A 37 6.43 -32.04 -21.69
CA LEU A 37 5.71 -32.09 -20.41
C LEU A 37 6.57 -31.57 -19.25
N GLU A 38 7.85 -31.94 -19.18
CA GLU A 38 8.77 -31.40 -18.16
C GLU A 38 8.99 -29.90 -18.32
N LEU A 39 9.05 -29.40 -19.56
CA LEU A 39 9.16 -27.96 -19.83
C LEU A 39 7.89 -27.21 -19.42
N ILE A 40 6.71 -27.75 -19.68
CA ILE A 40 5.42 -27.19 -19.23
C ILE A 40 5.34 -27.19 -17.70
N LYS A 41 5.74 -28.28 -17.03
CA LYS A 41 5.78 -28.34 -15.56
C LYS A 41 6.73 -27.29 -14.97
N ALA A 42 7.93 -27.15 -15.54
CA ALA A 42 8.90 -26.17 -15.09
C ALA A 42 8.40 -24.73 -15.28
N GLN A 43 7.76 -24.43 -16.42
CA GLN A 43 7.14 -23.14 -16.68
C GLN A 43 5.98 -22.84 -15.72
N ASN A 44 5.09 -23.81 -15.48
CA ASN A 44 3.99 -23.63 -14.53
C ASN A 44 4.50 -23.37 -13.11
N ALA A 45 5.53 -24.10 -12.65
CA ALA A 45 6.14 -23.86 -11.34
C ALA A 45 6.75 -22.45 -11.23
N ALA A 46 7.41 -21.97 -12.29
CA ALA A 46 7.95 -20.61 -12.33
C ALA A 46 6.85 -19.53 -12.30
N ILE A 47 5.74 -19.75 -13.01
CA ILE A 47 4.57 -18.85 -12.99
C ILE A 47 3.97 -18.80 -11.60
N THR A 48 3.76 -19.94 -10.95
CA THR A 48 3.22 -20.00 -9.58
C THR A 48 4.14 -19.29 -8.58
N ALA A 49 5.45 -19.55 -8.62
CA ALA A 49 6.40 -18.88 -7.73
C ALA A 49 6.46 -17.36 -7.96
N ALA A 50 6.37 -16.91 -9.22
CA ALA A 50 6.30 -15.49 -9.55
C ALA A 50 4.99 -14.85 -9.05
N ALA A 51 3.87 -15.54 -9.19
CA ALA A 51 2.57 -15.08 -8.68
C ALA A 51 2.55 -14.99 -7.15
N GLU A 52 3.05 -16.00 -6.44
CA GLU A 52 3.17 -15.98 -4.98
C GLU A 52 4.04 -14.83 -4.49
N LYS A 53 5.17 -14.59 -5.15
CA LYS A 53 6.06 -13.45 -4.84
C LYS A 53 5.38 -12.11 -5.09
N ALA A 54 4.59 -11.98 -6.15
CA ALA A 54 3.84 -10.76 -6.44
C ALA A 54 2.75 -10.52 -5.38
N ILE A 55 2.00 -11.56 -5.01
CA ILE A 55 0.97 -11.48 -3.95
C ILE A 55 1.59 -11.05 -2.61
N GLU A 56 2.74 -11.60 -2.25
CA GLU A 56 3.42 -11.25 -1.01
C GLU A 56 3.94 -9.80 -1.02
N ALA A 57 4.49 -9.36 -2.15
CA ALA A 57 4.91 -7.97 -2.33
C ALA A 57 3.71 -6.99 -2.21
N ASP A 58 2.58 -7.35 -2.80
CA ASP A 58 1.35 -6.55 -2.74
C ASP A 58 0.81 -6.47 -1.30
N ARG A 59 0.84 -7.57 -0.55
CA ARG A 59 0.47 -7.61 0.88
C ARG A 59 1.39 -6.73 1.72
N SER A 60 2.70 -6.89 1.57
CA SER A 60 3.68 -6.07 2.30
C SER A 60 3.52 -4.58 1.99
N ALA A 61 3.26 -4.22 0.73
CA ALA A 61 2.98 -2.84 0.35
C ALA A 61 1.65 -2.32 0.91
N ALA A 62 0.63 -3.17 1.05
CA ALA A 62 -0.63 -2.81 1.71
C ALA A 62 -0.43 -2.56 3.21
N ASP A 63 0.36 -3.40 3.89
CA ASP A 63 0.67 -3.25 5.31
C ASP A 63 1.49 -1.99 5.57
N GLN A 64 2.48 -1.69 4.72
CA GLN A 64 3.24 -0.45 4.80
C GLN A 64 2.35 0.78 4.61
N ARG A 65 1.44 0.76 3.62
CA ARG A 65 0.48 1.85 3.40
C ARG A 65 -0.44 2.04 4.60
N LYS A 66 -0.93 0.95 5.19
CA LYS A 66 -1.75 0.98 6.40
C LYS A 66 -0.97 1.62 7.57
N GLN A 67 0.29 1.25 7.75
CA GLN A 67 1.13 1.84 8.78
C GLN A 67 1.39 3.33 8.55
N ALA A 68 1.67 3.75 7.31
CA ALA A 68 1.88 5.15 6.98
C ALA A 68 0.66 6.05 7.28
N ILE A 69 -0.55 5.48 7.25
CA ILE A 69 -1.75 6.18 7.72
C ILE A 69 -1.64 6.45 9.22
N PHE A 70 -1.37 5.44 10.04
CA PHE A 70 -1.20 5.63 11.48
C PHE A 70 -0.06 6.61 11.79
N ASP A 71 1.06 6.49 11.08
CA ASP A 71 2.22 7.36 11.22
C ASP A 71 1.87 8.83 11.01
N ALA A 72 1.13 9.16 9.95
CA ALA A 72 0.72 10.52 9.66
C ALA A 72 -0.25 11.10 10.69
N LEU A 73 -1.21 10.28 11.14
CA LEU A 73 -2.23 10.71 12.09
C LEU A 73 -1.62 10.90 13.48
N TYR A 74 -0.72 10.01 13.90
CA TYR A 74 0.06 10.17 15.13
C TYR A 74 1.03 11.34 15.04
N PHE A 75 1.71 11.56 13.90
CA PHE A 75 2.64 12.67 13.70
C PHE A 75 2.00 14.02 13.99
N VAL A 76 0.73 14.21 13.59
CA VAL A 76 -0.01 15.44 13.87
C VAL A 76 -0.55 15.46 15.30
N ALA A 77 -1.09 14.35 15.81
CA ALA A 77 -1.59 14.27 17.18
C ALA A 77 -0.47 14.51 18.22
N ALA A 78 0.74 14.07 17.95
CA ALA A 78 1.92 14.21 18.80
C ALA A 78 2.72 15.50 18.52
N ALA A 79 2.12 16.51 17.87
CA ALA A 79 2.82 17.72 17.46
C ALA A 79 3.45 18.51 18.64
N ASP A 80 2.96 18.30 19.86
CA ASP A 80 3.52 18.86 21.08
C ASP A 80 4.66 18.04 21.70
N GLY A 81 4.95 16.87 21.14
CA GLY A 81 6.02 15.95 21.52
C GLY A 81 5.53 14.61 22.07
N SER A 82 4.25 14.49 22.45
CA SER A 82 3.70 13.23 22.98
C SER A 82 2.19 13.20 23.01
N VAL A 83 1.58 12.05 22.71
CA VAL A 83 0.14 11.84 22.92
C VAL A 83 -0.10 11.32 24.33
N THR A 84 -0.91 12.03 25.13
CA THR A 84 -1.33 11.57 26.47
C THR A 84 -2.25 10.35 26.38
N PRO A 85 -2.44 9.56 27.46
CA PRO A 85 -3.36 8.42 27.44
C PRO A 85 -4.80 8.80 27.05
N GLN A 86 -5.27 9.97 27.49
CA GLN A 86 -6.61 10.47 27.15
C GLN A 86 -6.72 10.86 25.68
N GLU A 87 -5.70 11.50 25.12
CA GLU A 87 -5.65 11.82 23.68
C GLU A 87 -5.52 10.55 22.84
N ARG A 88 -4.74 9.56 23.30
CA ARG A 88 -4.60 8.27 22.64
C ARG A 88 -5.92 7.52 22.58
N ALA A 89 -6.69 7.50 23.67
CA ALA A 89 -8.02 6.91 23.68
C ALA A 89 -8.98 7.61 22.70
N LYS A 90 -8.98 8.95 22.67
CA LYS A 90 -9.78 9.73 21.71
C LYS A 90 -9.35 9.48 20.27
N LEU A 91 -8.04 9.42 20.02
CA LEU A 91 -7.47 9.14 18.72
C LEU A 91 -7.88 7.74 18.26
N SER A 92 -7.71 6.72 19.09
CA SER A 92 -8.11 5.34 18.80
C SER A 92 -9.60 5.24 18.42
N ILE A 93 -10.49 5.86 19.21
CA ILE A 93 -11.93 5.93 18.89
C ILE A 93 -12.18 6.66 17.57
N GLY A 94 -11.55 7.82 17.36
CA GLY A 94 -11.70 8.61 16.14
C GLY A 94 -11.22 7.88 14.89
N LEU A 95 -10.10 7.17 14.98
CA LEU A 95 -9.55 6.37 13.89
C LEU A 95 -10.45 5.21 13.51
N ARG A 96 -10.99 4.49 14.49
CA ARG A 96 -11.95 3.40 14.24
C ARG A 96 -13.20 3.91 13.53
N GLY A 97 -13.71 5.08 13.96
CA GLY A 97 -14.87 5.71 13.33
C GLY A 97 -14.59 6.21 11.90
N MET A 98 -13.37 6.67 11.64
CA MET A 98 -12.98 7.24 10.35
C MET A 98 -12.56 6.19 9.31
N LEU A 99 -11.84 5.14 9.74
CA LEU A 99 -11.22 4.16 8.85
C LEU A 99 -12.11 2.93 8.60
N GLY A 100 -13.05 2.62 9.52
CA GLY A 100 -14.07 1.61 9.31
C GLY A 100 -13.57 0.16 9.40
N GLU A 101 -14.11 -0.72 8.55
CA GLU A 101 -13.80 -2.15 8.56
C GLU A 101 -12.31 -2.44 8.30
N GLY A 102 -11.73 -3.38 9.05
CA GLY A 102 -10.30 -3.74 8.97
C GLY A 102 -9.38 -2.93 9.90
N TYR A 103 -9.94 -2.03 10.71
CA TYR A 103 -9.25 -1.26 11.75
C TYR A 103 -9.87 -1.53 13.12
N ASP A 104 -9.74 -2.76 13.60
CA ASP A 104 -10.13 -3.12 14.97
C ASP A 104 -9.23 -2.44 16.02
N GLU A 105 -9.62 -2.56 17.29
CA GLU A 105 -8.94 -1.88 18.39
C GLU A 105 -7.46 -2.27 18.50
N ASP A 106 -7.16 -3.57 18.43
CA ASP A 106 -5.79 -4.08 18.51
C ASP A 106 -4.93 -3.57 17.36
N THR A 107 -5.47 -3.61 16.12
CA THR A 107 -4.80 -3.06 14.93
C THR A 107 -4.48 -1.57 15.08
N VAL A 108 -5.43 -0.79 15.59
CA VAL A 108 -5.26 0.64 15.78
C VAL A 108 -4.23 0.93 16.87
N GLU A 109 -4.28 0.22 18.00
CA GLU A 109 -3.32 0.41 19.08
C GLU A 109 -1.89 0.02 18.69
N ASP A 110 -1.73 -1.11 18.00
CA ASP A 110 -0.44 -1.54 17.47
C ASP A 110 0.11 -0.54 16.45
N GLY A 111 -0.75 -0.07 15.54
CA GLY A 111 -0.39 0.93 14.55
C GLY A 111 0.05 2.26 15.16
N LEU A 112 -0.66 2.73 16.19
CA LEU A 112 -0.31 3.94 16.95
C LEU A 112 0.99 3.77 17.74
N GLU A 113 1.26 2.57 18.25
CA GLU A 113 2.52 2.29 18.95
C GLU A 113 3.71 2.30 17.99
N MET A 114 3.57 1.70 16.81
CA MET A 114 4.59 1.75 15.76
C MET A 114 4.83 3.19 15.27
N ALA A 115 3.77 3.98 15.13
CA ALA A 115 3.86 5.39 14.77
C ALA A 115 4.60 6.23 15.82
N ARG A 116 4.37 5.94 17.11
CA ARG A 116 5.13 6.54 18.22
C ARG A 116 6.61 6.24 18.10
N VAL A 117 6.97 4.99 17.77
CA VAL A 117 8.36 4.57 17.59
C VAL A 117 9.01 5.31 16.42
N LEU A 118 8.33 5.41 15.26
CA LEU A 118 8.82 6.18 14.11
C LEU A 118 9.09 7.64 14.50
N LEU A 119 8.15 8.29 15.16
CA LEU A 119 8.29 9.69 15.57
C LEU A 119 9.47 9.88 16.55
N GLN A 120 9.69 8.93 17.46
CA GLN A 120 10.85 8.98 18.37
C GLN A 120 12.18 8.82 17.63
N GLN A 121 12.22 8.00 16.59
CA GLN A 121 13.44 7.76 15.81
C GLN A 121 13.77 8.92 14.86
N GLU A 122 12.75 9.47 14.19
CA GLU A 122 12.96 10.41 13.08
C GLU A 122 12.55 11.85 13.39
N GLY A 123 11.71 12.07 14.40
CA GLY A 123 11.15 13.39 14.70
C GLY A 123 10.49 14.02 13.47
N LYS A 124 11.00 15.19 13.05
CA LYS A 124 10.50 15.89 11.84
C LYS A 124 10.76 15.12 10.54
N GLY A 125 11.70 14.16 10.54
CA GLY A 125 11.99 13.30 9.39
C GLY A 125 10.84 12.34 9.04
N ALA A 126 9.98 12.02 10.02
CA ALA A 126 8.86 11.08 9.84
C ALA A 126 7.92 11.48 8.69
N ALA A 127 7.68 12.78 8.49
CA ALA A 127 6.87 13.27 7.37
C ALA A 127 7.41 12.84 6.00
N LYS A 128 8.74 12.79 5.83
CA LYS A 128 9.38 12.34 4.60
C LYS A 128 9.26 10.83 4.43
N THR A 129 9.38 10.07 5.51
CA THR A 129 9.21 8.61 5.50
C THR A 129 7.79 8.23 5.11
N ILE A 130 6.79 8.90 5.68
CA ILE A 130 5.37 8.76 5.30
C ILE A 130 5.19 9.05 3.80
N ALA A 131 5.75 10.16 3.30
CA ALA A 131 5.64 10.54 1.89
C ALA A 131 6.36 9.59 0.92
N GLY A 132 7.35 8.82 1.42
CA GLY A 132 8.01 7.76 0.67
C GLY A 132 7.14 6.52 0.46
N VAL A 133 6.16 6.29 1.35
CA VAL A 133 5.20 5.19 1.25
C VAL A 133 3.95 5.61 0.50
N ILE A 134 3.38 6.78 0.84
CA ILE A 134 2.16 7.30 0.19
C ILE A 134 2.54 8.13 -1.03
N THR A 135 2.66 7.46 -2.17
CA THR A 135 3.12 8.08 -3.43
C THR A 135 1.99 8.60 -4.31
N ASP A 136 0.76 8.07 -4.16
CA ASP A 136 -0.39 8.50 -4.95
C ASP A 136 -0.88 9.89 -4.50
N GLU A 137 -1.17 10.76 -5.48
CA GLU A 137 -1.61 12.14 -5.20
C GLU A 137 -2.97 12.17 -4.48
N GLY A 138 -3.91 11.33 -4.90
CA GLY A 138 -5.23 11.24 -4.26
C GLY A 138 -5.15 10.74 -2.82
N GLU A 139 -4.31 9.74 -2.58
CA GLU A 139 -4.03 9.23 -1.22
C GLU A 139 -3.37 10.30 -0.34
N ARG A 140 -2.42 11.09 -0.86
CA ARG A 140 -1.79 12.20 -0.11
C ARG A 140 -2.81 13.25 0.35
N HIS A 141 -3.72 13.65 -0.55
CA HIS A 141 -4.78 14.60 -0.22
C HIS A 141 -5.75 14.04 0.81
N SER A 142 -6.16 12.79 0.63
CA SER A 142 -7.03 12.08 1.57
C SER A 142 -6.40 11.97 2.95
N LEU A 143 -5.12 11.60 3.01
CA LEU A 143 -4.39 11.47 4.27
C LEU A 143 -4.20 12.81 4.97
N LEU A 144 -3.91 13.87 4.23
CA LEU A 144 -3.79 15.21 4.80
C LEU A 144 -5.13 15.74 5.32
N LEU A 145 -6.25 15.38 4.67
CA LEU A 145 -7.60 15.67 5.16
C LEU A 145 -7.89 14.91 6.47
N MET A 146 -7.57 13.62 6.54
CA MET A 146 -7.72 12.81 7.75
C MET A 146 -6.87 13.34 8.91
N ALA A 147 -5.62 13.69 8.63
CA ALA A 147 -4.70 14.29 9.60
C ALA A 147 -5.22 15.64 10.10
N SER A 148 -5.82 16.44 9.21
CA SER A 148 -6.50 17.68 9.58
C SER A 148 -7.69 17.41 10.51
N ALA A 149 -8.50 16.37 10.24
CA ALA A 149 -9.61 15.99 11.11
C ALA A 149 -9.14 15.55 12.50
N VAL A 150 -8.02 14.81 12.58
CA VAL A 150 -7.40 14.42 13.87
C VAL A 150 -6.97 15.65 14.66
N ALA A 151 -6.35 16.64 14.02
CA ALA A 151 -5.98 17.90 14.68
C ALA A 151 -7.20 18.66 15.26
N TRP A 152 -8.40 18.42 14.74
CA TRP A 152 -9.64 19.03 15.25
C TRP A 152 -10.27 18.27 16.43
N LEU A 153 -9.84 17.05 16.76
CA LEU A 153 -10.41 16.26 17.87
C LEU A 153 -10.27 16.96 19.24
N GLY A 154 -9.31 17.88 19.38
CA GLY A 154 -9.12 18.74 20.55
C GLY A 154 -10.02 19.98 20.62
N GLY A 155 -10.92 20.19 19.64
CA GLY A 155 -11.79 21.37 19.55
C GLY A 155 -11.19 22.54 18.75
N GLY A 156 -10.04 22.34 18.11
CA GLY A 156 -9.39 23.33 17.26
C GLY A 156 -7.97 22.90 16.91
N VAL A 157 -7.44 23.44 15.80
CA VAL A 157 -6.05 23.22 15.40
C VAL A 157 -5.18 24.29 16.05
N GLY A 158 -4.33 23.88 16.99
CA GLY A 158 -3.33 24.74 17.62
C GLY A 158 -2.14 25.01 16.69
N THR A 159 -1.24 25.90 17.13
CA THR A 159 -0.06 26.28 16.35
C THR A 159 0.85 25.08 16.05
N LYS A 160 0.98 24.14 16.99
CA LYS A 160 1.86 22.97 16.83
C LYS A 160 1.29 21.97 15.83
N GLU A 161 0.00 21.61 15.92
CA GLU A 161 -0.62 20.75 14.91
C GLU A 161 -0.61 21.42 13.53
N GLY A 162 -0.83 22.74 13.47
CA GLY A 162 -0.73 23.50 12.22
C GLY A 162 0.66 23.42 11.57
N LEU A 163 1.74 23.50 12.35
CA LEU A 163 3.10 23.32 11.85
C LEU A 163 3.38 21.87 11.44
N ALA A 164 2.84 20.88 12.16
CA ALA A 164 2.94 19.48 11.77
C ALA A 164 2.22 19.23 10.43
N LEU A 165 1.00 19.75 10.26
CA LEU A 165 0.25 19.67 9.01
C LEU A 165 0.98 20.34 7.84
N GLN A 166 1.62 21.49 8.07
CA GLN A 166 2.47 22.12 7.06
C GLN A 166 3.69 21.27 6.70
N GLY A 167 4.31 20.61 7.68
CA GLY A 167 5.42 19.68 7.44
C GLY A 167 5.00 18.47 6.59
N LEU A 168 3.83 17.91 6.88
CA LEU A 168 3.27 16.80 6.11
C LEU A 168 2.87 17.24 4.69
N ALA A 169 2.21 18.40 4.55
CA ALA A 169 1.88 18.96 3.25
C ALA A 169 3.12 19.23 2.40
N ALA A 170 4.18 19.78 2.99
CA ALA A 170 5.45 19.98 2.31
C ALA A 170 6.08 18.66 1.84
N ALA A 171 6.02 17.60 2.65
CA ALA A 171 6.52 16.28 2.25
C ALA A 171 5.70 15.65 1.13
N PHE A 172 4.41 15.97 1.02
CA PHE A 172 3.52 15.53 -0.05
C PHE A 172 3.55 16.40 -1.31
N ASP A 173 4.36 17.47 -1.31
CA ASP A 173 4.37 18.50 -2.37
C ASP A 173 3.01 19.20 -2.55
N ILE A 174 2.20 19.29 -1.48
CA ILE A 174 0.89 19.94 -1.49
C ILE A 174 1.04 21.43 -1.18
N PRO A 175 0.54 22.34 -2.05
CA PRO A 175 0.59 23.78 -1.78
C PRO A 175 -0.14 24.18 -0.50
N ILE A 176 0.41 25.15 0.24
CA ILE A 176 -0.18 25.66 1.50
C ILE A 176 -1.65 26.09 1.32
N LYS A 177 -2.00 26.67 0.17
CA LYS A 177 -3.39 27.05 -0.13
C LYS A 177 -4.32 25.83 -0.09
N MET A 178 -3.90 24.72 -0.70
CA MET A 178 -4.66 23.47 -0.71
C MET A 178 -4.75 22.88 0.70
N LEU A 179 -3.67 22.91 1.48
CA LEU A 179 -3.71 22.53 2.90
C LEU A 179 -4.80 23.29 3.66
N HIS A 180 -4.90 24.62 3.51
CA HIS A 180 -5.93 25.39 4.18
C HIS A 180 -7.35 25.03 3.71
N GLU A 181 -7.55 24.69 2.43
CA GLU A 181 -8.84 24.23 1.90
C GLU A 181 -9.25 22.87 2.51
N LEU A 182 -8.29 21.95 2.66
CA LEU A 182 -8.49 20.66 3.34
C LEU A 182 -8.79 20.86 4.83
N MET A 183 -8.03 21.72 5.52
CA MET A 183 -8.28 22.06 6.93
C MET A 183 -9.66 22.68 7.14
N ALA A 184 -10.10 23.56 6.25
CA ALA A 184 -11.44 24.15 6.30
C ALA A 184 -12.53 23.09 6.09
N THR A 185 -12.27 22.09 5.25
CA THR A 185 -13.18 20.96 5.03
C THR A 185 -13.28 20.08 6.27
N ALA A 186 -12.14 19.71 6.87
CA ALA A 186 -12.11 18.99 8.13
C ALA A 186 -12.83 19.75 9.27
N ALA A 187 -12.63 21.07 9.35
CA ALA A 187 -13.30 21.92 10.34
C ALA A 187 -14.82 21.93 10.19
N ARG A 188 -15.36 21.84 8.97
CA ARG A 188 -16.80 21.73 8.74
C ARG A 188 -17.33 20.37 9.17
N ALA A 189 -16.61 19.30 8.85
CA ALA A 189 -16.99 17.94 9.25
C ALA A 189 -16.97 17.76 10.77
N ALA A 190 -16.01 18.34 11.47
CA ALA A 190 -15.90 18.25 12.94
C ALA A 190 -17.00 19.04 13.70
N LYS A 191 -17.74 19.92 13.03
CA LYS A 191 -18.80 20.76 13.62
C LYS A 191 -20.22 20.29 13.28
N ALA A 192 -20.36 19.32 12.39
CA ALA A 192 -21.63 18.75 11.95
C ALA A 192 -22.09 17.65 12.93
#